data_AF-A0A7C9ALA7-F1
#
_entry.id   AF-A0A7C9ALA7-F1
#
_cell.length_a   1.000
_cell.length_b   1.000
_cell.length_c   1.000
_cell.angle_alpha   90.00
_cell.angle_beta   90.00
_cell.angle_gamma   90.00
#
_symmetry.space_group_name_H-M   'P 1'
#
loop_
_entity.id
_entity.type
_entity.pdbx_description
1 polymer ?
#
loop_
_entity_poly.entity_id
_entity_poly.type
_entity_poly.pdbx_seq_one_letter_code
_entity_poly.pdbx_strand_id
1 'polypeptide(L)'
;KVDPRYTCQREFALKHLPNDPLFQLVSKMHEVVPPILQQLGKVKNPWPNVDVHSGILLNHYGLTETRYHTVLFGVSRSLGFSSQVIWDRALGLPLERPKSVTMEWLENYCKQAAA
;
A
#
# COMPACT_ATOMS: atom_id res chain seq x y z
N LYS A 1 -6.74 -8.02 -9.42
CA LYS A 1 -7.31 -6.88 -10.18
C LYS A 1 -6.51 -5.64 -9.85
N VAL A 2 -6.52 -4.63 -10.73
CA VAL A 2 -5.80 -3.36 -10.50
C VAL A 2 -6.40 -2.64 -9.29
N ASP A 3 -5.55 -2.04 -8.47
CA ASP A 3 -5.95 -1.18 -7.35
C ASP A 3 -6.71 0.05 -7.88
N PRO A 4 -7.96 0.32 -7.45
CA PRO A 4 -8.70 1.50 -7.89
C PRO A 4 -7.97 2.83 -7.62
N ARG A 5 -7.11 2.87 -6.59
CA ARG A 5 -6.28 4.05 -6.26
C ARG A 5 -5.14 4.26 -7.25
N TYR A 6 -4.67 3.19 -7.90
CA TYR A 6 -3.76 3.32 -9.04
C TYR A 6 -4.52 3.91 -10.24
N THR A 7 -5.72 3.38 -10.52
CA THR A 7 -6.54 3.82 -11.66
C THR A 7 -6.87 5.31 -11.59
N CYS A 8 -7.29 5.84 -10.44
CA CYS A 8 -7.64 7.26 -10.34
C CYS A 8 -6.42 8.18 -10.57
N GLN A 9 -5.23 7.78 -10.12
CA GLN A 9 -3.99 8.52 -10.38
C GLN A 9 -3.57 8.44 -11.84
N ARG A 10 -3.80 7.29 -12.48
CA ARG A 10 -3.58 7.10 -13.91
C ARG A 10 -4.46 8.00 -14.76
N GLU A 11 -5.75 8.08 -14.43
CA GLU A 11 -6.71 8.97 -15.10
C GLU A 11 -6.30 10.44 -14.95
N PHE A 12 -5.85 10.83 -13.75
CA PHE A 12 -5.31 12.17 -13.51
C PHE A 12 -4.10 12.45 -14.42
N ALA A 13 -3.14 11.53 -14.49
CA ALA A 13 -1.94 11.71 -15.32
C ALA A 13 -2.26 11.77 -16.82
N LEU A 14 -3.17 10.92 -17.30
CA LEU A 14 -3.66 10.95 -18.69
C LEU A 14 -4.23 12.32 -19.08
N LYS A 15 -4.90 12.99 -18.14
CA LYS A 15 -5.52 14.30 -18.38
C LYS A 15 -4.53 15.46 -18.28
N HIS A 16 -3.58 15.40 -17.35
CA HIS A 16 -2.80 16.58 -16.94
C HIS A 16 -1.31 16.53 -17.32
N LEU A 17 -0.73 15.34 -17.48
CA LEU A 17 0.68 15.17 -17.81
C LEU A 17 0.93 13.94 -18.73
N PRO A 18 0.18 13.77 -19.84
CA PRO A 18 0.32 12.59 -20.69
C PRO A 18 1.68 12.47 -21.40
N ASN A 19 2.37 13.60 -21.55
CA ASN A 19 3.66 13.70 -22.24
C ASN A 19 4.86 13.63 -21.29
N ASP A 20 4.63 13.48 -19.98
CA ASP A 20 5.74 13.34 -19.03
C ASP A 20 6.48 12.00 -19.26
N PRO A 21 7.82 12.01 -19.43
CA PRO A 21 8.58 10.79 -19.72
C PRO A 21 8.48 9.71 -18.63
N LEU A 22 8.40 10.12 -17.36
CA LEU A 22 8.28 9.18 -16.24
C LEU A 22 6.88 8.57 -16.19
N PHE A 23 5.83 9.37 -16.46
CA PHE A 23 4.48 8.83 -16.62
C PHE A 23 4.40 7.83 -17.78
N GLN A 24 4.99 8.13 -18.94
CA GLN A 24 5.00 7.21 -20.07
C GLN A 24 5.71 5.89 -19.74
N LEU A 25 6.81 5.94 -18.96
CA LEU A 25 7.47 4.76 -18.45
C LEU A 25 6.53 3.92 -17.55
N VAL A 26 5.88 4.56 -16.56
CA VAL A 26 4.91 3.90 -15.67
C VAL A 26 3.74 3.30 -16.46
N SER A 27 3.22 4.01 -17.46
CA SER A 27 2.14 3.53 -18.33
C SER A 27 2.56 2.30 -19.14
N LYS A 28 3.78 2.28 -19.71
CA LYS A 28 4.31 1.11 -20.40
C LYS A 28 4.51 -0.07 -19.46
N MET A 29 5.00 0.17 -18.25
CA MET A 29 5.16 -0.88 -17.23
C MET A 29 3.81 -1.53 -16.88
N HIS A 30 2.74 -0.75 -16.80
CA HIS A 30 1.40 -1.28 -16.54
C HIS A 30 0.91 -2.27 -17.60
N GLU A 31 1.29 -2.07 -18.87
CA GLU A 31 0.91 -2.92 -19.99
C GLU A 31 1.80 -4.16 -20.09
N VAL A 32 3.11 -3.99 -19.89
CA VAL A 32 4.12 -5.04 -20.17
C VAL A 32 4.35 -5.97 -18.97
N VAL A 33 4.36 -5.44 -17.75
CA VAL A 33 4.78 -6.20 -16.56
C VAL A 33 3.75 -7.27 -16.14
N PRO A 34 2.43 -6.98 -16.05
CA PRO A 34 1.49 -7.98 -15.55
C PRO A 34 1.43 -9.28 -16.38
N PRO A 35 1.45 -9.26 -17.72
CA PRO A 35 1.52 -10.49 -18.52
C PRO A 35 2.78 -11.32 -18.24
N ILE A 36 3.95 -10.68 -18.10
CA ILE A 36 5.21 -11.37 -17.79
C ILE A 36 5.13 -12.04 -16.42
N LEU A 37 4.63 -11.32 -15.40
CA LEU A 37 4.47 -11.87 -14.05
C LEU A 37 3.50 -13.06 -14.01
N GLN A 38 2.45 -13.05 -14.83
CA GLN A 38 1.52 -14.16 -14.96
C GLN A 38 2.19 -15.39 -15.59
N GLN A 39 2.96 -15.19 -16.67
CA GLN A 39 3.69 -16.27 -17.34
C GLN A 39 4.72 -16.94 -16.43
N LEU A 40 5.38 -16.16 -15.56
CA LEU A 40 6.35 -16.70 -14.61
C LEU A 40 5.71 -17.57 -13.51
N GLY A 41 4.41 -17.39 -13.22
CA GLY A 41 3.68 -18.20 -12.23
C GLY A 41 4.12 -18.05 -10.76
N LYS A 42 5.06 -17.16 -10.45
CA LYS A 42 5.60 -16.95 -9.09
C LYS A 42 4.85 -15.89 -8.28
N VAL A 43 4.04 -15.06 -8.94
CA VAL A 43 3.35 -13.93 -8.30
C VAL A 43 1.85 -14.21 -8.28
N LYS A 44 1.24 -14.20 -7.09
CA LYS A 44 -0.19 -14.45 -6.91
C LYS A 44 -1.08 -13.37 -7.54
N ASN A 45 -0.70 -12.10 -7.39
CA ASN A 45 -1.43 -10.96 -7.94
C ASN A 45 -0.45 -10.03 -8.68
N PRO A 46 -0.47 -10.00 -10.02
CA PRO A 46 0.53 -9.31 -10.85
C PRO A 46 0.22 -7.81 -11.07
N TRP A 47 -0.84 -7.29 -10.44
CA TRP A 47 -1.36 -5.95 -10.70
C TRP A 47 -0.75 -4.90 -9.76
N PRO A 48 -0.54 -3.65 -10.23
CA PRO A 48 0.07 -2.60 -9.42
C PRO A 48 -0.88 -2.07 -8.35
N ASN A 49 -0.28 -1.43 -7.34
CA ASN A 49 -0.97 -0.68 -6.29
C ASN A 49 -0.73 0.83 -6.46
N VAL A 50 -1.32 1.61 -5.54
CA VAL A 50 -1.21 3.09 -5.51
C VAL A 50 0.23 3.63 -5.54
N ASP A 51 1.18 2.94 -4.91
CA ASP A 51 2.54 3.44 -4.68
C ASP A 51 3.39 3.42 -5.95
N VAL A 52 2.97 2.64 -6.96
CA VAL A 52 3.61 2.60 -8.28
C VAL A 52 3.40 3.92 -9.05
N HIS A 53 2.34 4.67 -8.74
CA HIS A 53 1.91 5.83 -9.54
C HIS A 53 2.10 7.18 -8.84
N SER A 54 2.04 7.23 -7.50
CA SER A 54 2.01 8.50 -6.76
C SER A 54 3.31 9.30 -6.87
N GLY A 55 4.45 8.61 -6.89
CA GLY A 55 5.75 9.26 -6.97
C GLY A 55 5.95 10.11 -8.23
N ILE A 56 5.49 9.62 -9.39
CA ILE A 56 5.67 10.37 -10.65
C ILE A 56 4.78 11.62 -10.71
N LEU A 57 3.60 11.59 -10.06
CA LEU A 57 2.73 12.76 -9.97
C LEU A 57 3.39 13.85 -9.12
N LEU A 58 3.88 13.48 -7.94
CA LEU A 58 4.56 14.40 -7.03
C LEU A 58 5.80 15.02 -7.69
N ASN A 59 6.61 14.17 -8.34
CA ASN A 59 7.83 14.60 -9.01
C ASN A 59 7.54 15.58 -10.18
N HIS A 60 6.52 15.32 -10.98
CA HIS A 60 6.14 16.18 -12.10
C HIS A 60 5.80 17.61 -11.68
N TYR A 61 5.14 17.78 -10.53
CA TYR A 61 4.78 19.09 -9.98
C TYR A 61 5.87 19.72 -9.09
N GLY A 62 7.10 19.20 -9.12
CA GLY A 62 8.25 19.79 -8.43
C GLY A 62 8.47 19.28 -6.99
N LEU A 63 7.67 18.32 -6.51
CA LEU A 63 7.83 17.71 -5.19
C LEU A 63 8.77 16.49 -5.27
N THR A 64 10.05 16.80 -5.54
CA THR A 64 11.09 15.83 -5.91
C THR A 64 11.78 15.17 -4.70
N GLU A 65 11.56 15.69 -3.50
CA GLU A 65 12.17 15.22 -2.26
C GLU A 65 11.51 13.91 -1.80
N THR A 66 11.90 12.80 -2.42
CA THR A 66 11.30 11.46 -2.16
C THR A 66 11.28 11.06 -0.69
N ARG A 67 12.30 11.48 0.09
CA ARG A 67 12.35 11.27 1.55
C ARG A 67 11.19 11.94 2.30
N TYR A 68 10.59 12.98 1.72
CA TYR A 68 9.45 13.71 2.29
C TYR A 68 8.09 13.08 1.96
N HIS A 69 8.00 12.18 0.97
CA HIS A 69 6.72 11.61 0.52
C HIS A 69 5.93 10.91 1.63
N THR A 70 6.62 10.29 2.60
CA THR A 70 5.97 9.66 3.77
C THR A 70 5.25 10.67 4.67
N VAL A 71 5.67 11.94 4.69
CA VAL A 71 4.97 13.00 5.43
C VAL A 71 3.60 13.26 4.81
N LEU A 72 3.52 13.36 3.47
CA LEU A 72 2.26 13.51 2.74
C LEU A 72 1.32 12.32 3.01
N PHE A 73 1.88 11.12 3.06
CA PHE A 73 1.13 9.92 3.39
C PHE A 73 0.58 9.97 4.83
N GLY A 74 1.39 10.38 5.81
CA GLY A 74 0.95 10.55 7.20
C GLY A 74 -0.20 11.55 7.35
N VAL A 75 -0.12 12.70 6.67
CA VAL A 75 -1.20 13.71 6.66
C VAL A 75 -2.48 13.12 6.08
N SER A 76 -2.41 12.45 4.92
CA SER A 76 -3.57 11.79 4.32
C SER A 76 -4.18 10.72 5.24
N ARG A 77 -3.35 9.88 5.86
CA ARG A 77 -3.80 8.77 6.72
C ARG A 77 -4.43 9.25 8.03
N SER A 78 -4.07 10.44 8.51
CA SER A 78 -4.62 11.03 9.74
C SER A 78 -6.14 11.18 9.69
N LEU A 79 -6.73 11.41 8.51
CA LEU A 79 -8.18 11.54 8.34
C LEU A 79 -8.92 10.26 8.73
N GLY A 80 -8.48 9.11 8.21
CA GLY A 80 -9.09 7.81 8.52
C GLY A 80 -8.81 7.36 9.94
N PHE A 81 -7.56 7.47 10.40
CA PHE A 81 -7.17 7.09 11.75
C PHE A 81 -7.93 7.90 12.81
N SER A 82 -7.98 9.22 12.69
CA SER A 82 -8.66 10.08 13.66
C SER A 82 -10.17 9.81 13.69
N SER A 83 -10.77 9.55 12.53
CA SER A 83 -12.18 9.16 12.44
C SER A 83 -12.46 7.87 13.20
N GLN A 84 -11.61 6.85 13.04
CA GLN A 84 -11.75 5.59 13.76
C GLN A 84 -11.55 5.78 15.26
N VAL A 85 -10.55 6.55 15.69
CA VAL A 85 -10.27 6.83 17.11
C VAL A 85 -11.47 7.48 17.81
N ILE A 86 -12.18 8.39 17.13
CA ILE A 86 -13.42 9.00 17.66
C ILE A 86 -14.46 7.90 17.93
N TRP A 87 -14.68 7.02 16.97
CA TRP A 87 -15.63 5.91 17.11
C TRP A 87 -15.22 4.90 18.17
N ASP A 88 -13.94 4.60 18.29
CA ASP A 88 -13.45 3.68 19.32
C ASP A 88 -13.74 4.21 20.73
N ARG A 89 -13.72 5.53 20.93
CA ARG A 89 -14.11 6.17 22.20
C ARG A 89 -15.62 6.21 22.36
N ALA A 90 -16.36 6.56 21.31
CA ALA A 90 -17.82 6.58 21.32
C ALA A 90 -18.42 5.21 21.67
N LEU A 91 -17.80 4.12 21.19
CA LEU A 91 -18.21 2.74 21.46
C LEU A 91 -17.59 2.16 22.75
N GLY A 92 -16.73 2.91 23.44
CA GLY A 92 -16.08 2.46 24.67
C GLY A 92 -15.20 1.22 24.48
N LEU A 93 -14.52 1.08 23.33
CA LEU A 93 -13.67 -0.08 23.06
C LEU A 93 -12.55 -0.20 24.12
N PRO A 94 -12.28 -1.41 24.65
CA PRO A 94 -11.33 -1.64 25.73
C PRO A 94 -9.88 -1.56 25.25
N LEU A 95 -8.94 -1.65 26.19
CA LEU A 95 -7.51 -1.77 25.89
C LEU A 95 -7.22 -3.04 25.08
N GLU A 96 -6.58 -2.88 23.92
CA GLU A 96 -6.01 -4.00 23.18
C GLU A 96 -4.82 -4.59 23.94
N ARG A 97 -4.93 -5.84 24.38
CA ARG A 97 -3.89 -6.52 25.19
C ARG A 97 -3.65 -7.98 24.72
N PRO A 98 -3.00 -8.18 23.56
CA PRO A 98 -2.60 -9.51 23.13
C PRO A 98 -1.55 -10.11 24.08
N LYS A 99 -1.54 -11.45 24.22
CA LYS A 99 -0.51 -12.15 24.99
C LYS A 99 0.68 -12.46 24.09
N SER A 100 1.88 -12.05 24.51
CA SER A 100 3.13 -12.47 23.90
C SER A 100 3.59 -13.81 24.48
N VAL A 101 4.22 -14.65 23.66
CA VAL A 101 4.81 -15.92 24.07
C VAL A 101 6.20 -16.08 23.44
N THR A 102 7.06 -16.86 24.09
CA THR A 102 8.39 -17.21 23.56
C THR A 102 8.31 -18.46 22.68
N MET A 103 9.36 -18.73 21.91
CA MET A 103 9.48 -20.00 21.19
C MET A 103 9.47 -21.20 22.15
N GLU A 104 10.15 -21.09 23.30
CA GLU A 104 10.15 -22.13 24.34
C GLU A 104 8.73 -22.45 24.83
N TRP A 105 7.93 -21.42 25.09
CA TRP A 105 6.53 -21.62 25.48
C TRP A 105 5.74 -22.35 24.40
N LEU A 106 5.93 -21.99 23.11
CA LEU A 106 5.27 -22.64 21.98
C LEU A 106 5.69 -24.10 21.82
N GLU A 107 6.98 -24.40 21.93
CA GLU A 107 7.48 -25.78 21.87
C GLU A 107 6.90 -26.64 22.98
N ASN A 108 6.88 -26.12 24.21
CA ASN A 108 6.32 -26.81 25.36
C ASN A 108 4.80 -27.02 25.21
N TYR A 109 4.08 -26.02 24.70
CA TYR A 109 2.65 -26.12 24.42
C TYR A 109 2.35 -27.20 23.37
N CYS A 110 3.09 -27.23 22.26
CA CYS A 110 2.90 -28.25 21.21
C CYS A 110 3.23 -29.67 21.71
N LYS A 111 4.30 -29.83 22.51
CA LYS A 111 4.68 -31.12 23.11
C LYS A 111 3.61 -31.63 24.08
N GLN A 112 3.03 -30.73 24.88
CA GLN A 112 1.94 -31.07 25.80
C GLN A 112 0.64 -31.41 25.06
N ALA A 113 0.32 -30.72 23.97
CA ALA A 113 -0.89 -30.97 23.19
C ALA A 113 -0.83 -32.27 22.36
N ALA A 114 0.37 -32.80 22.11
CA ALA A 114 0.58 -34.05 21.36
C ALA A 114 0.61 -35.31 22.25
N ALA A 115 0.63 -35.14 23.57
CA ALA A 115 0.59 -36.21 24.58
C ALA A 115 -0.85 -36.51 25.02
#